data_AF-A0A1D6Q342-F1
#
_entry.id   AF-A0A1D6Q342-F1
#
_cell.length_a   1.000
_cell.length_b   1.000
_cell.length_c   1.000
_cell.angle_alpha   90.00
_cell.angle_beta   90.00
_cell.angle_gamma   90.00
#
_symmetry.space_group_name_H-M   'P 1'
#
loop_
_entity.id
_entity.type
_entity.pdbx_description
1 polymer ?
#
loop_
_entity_poly.entity_id
_entity_poly.type
_entity_poly.pdbx_seq_one_letter_code
_entity_poly.pdbx_strand_id
1 'polypeptide(L)'
;MWRRGADAEGFAANFVESEQIMQSKGFTASYVQVRGSMPFLWEQIVDLTYKPSFDIVRQEDAPSVLERHFHDLQKKYGAVLAVDLVNTGGGEGRLREKYAKSIEPILSEDIRYVHFDFHRVCGHIHFERLSQLYDQIKDYLQKHKYFLINDKGEKIEEQTGTVRTNCIDCLDRTNVTQVLTSIYHIHSYFNIYCLSNNLSMQYHLSSSYYRKVCRQIVN
;
A
#
# COMPACT_ATOMS: atom_id res chain seq x y z
N MET A 1 -8.59 26.48 -5.00
CA MET A 1 -7.63 25.84 -4.06
C MET A 1 -7.68 24.35 -4.31
N TRP A 2 -6.55 23.73 -4.67
CA TRP A 2 -6.52 22.31 -5.02
C TRP A 2 -6.43 21.48 -3.74
N ARG A 3 -7.53 20.83 -3.36
CA ARG A 3 -7.55 19.93 -2.19
C ARG A 3 -6.89 18.62 -2.59
N ARG A 4 -5.76 18.30 -1.93
CA ARG A 4 -5.05 17.04 -2.16
C ARG A 4 -5.42 15.97 -1.13
N GLY A 5 -6.00 16.31 0.02
CA GLY A 5 -6.40 15.36 1.07
C GLY A 5 -7.72 14.63 0.81
N ALA A 6 -8.58 14.57 1.83
CA ALA A 6 -9.96 14.09 1.72
C ALA A 6 -10.98 15.22 1.89
N ASP A 7 -12.22 14.94 1.47
CA ASP A 7 -13.36 15.76 1.85
C ASP A 7 -13.87 15.43 3.27
N ALA A 8 -14.91 16.14 3.71
CA ALA A 8 -15.49 15.95 5.04
C ALA A 8 -16.20 14.59 5.19
N GLU A 9 -16.64 13.97 4.09
CA GLU A 9 -17.31 12.67 4.10
C GLU A 9 -16.31 11.51 4.19
N GLY A 10 -15.03 11.76 3.96
CA GLY A 10 -13.98 10.75 4.02
C GLY A 10 -13.50 10.30 2.64
N PHE A 11 -13.95 10.89 1.54
CA PHE A 11 -13.47 10.52 0.22
C PHE A 11 -12.08 11.13 -0.02
N ALA A 12 -11.07 10.27 -0.08
CA ALA A 12 -9.68 10.67 -0.34
C ALA A 12 -9.49 10.99 -1.83
N ALA A 13 -8.80 12.10 -2.12
CA ALA A 13 -8.39 12.42 -3.48
C ALA A 13 -7.38 11.39 -4.01
N ASN A 14 -7.28 11.29 -5.35
CA ASN A 14 -6.38 10.39 -6.07
C ASN A 14 -6.54 8.91 -5.66
N PHE A 15 -7.76 8.51 -5.27
CA PHE A 15 -8.04 7.12 -4.93
C PHE A 15 -7.98 6.24 -6.17
N VAL A 16 -7.15 5.21 -6.13
CA VAL A 16 -6.96 4.24 -7.22
C VAL A 16 -6.92 2.84 -6.64
N GLU A 17 -7.72 1.96 -7.22
CA GLU A 17 -7.64 0.51 -6.99
C GLU A 17 -6.71 -0.09 -8.04
N SER A 18 -5.85 -1.01 -7.64
CA SER A 18 -4.90 -1.70 -8.51
C SER A 18 -4.97 -3.18 -8.22
N GLU A 19 -5.31 -3.95 -9.26
CA GLU A 19 -5.44 -5.40 -9.20
C GLU A 19 -4.30 -6.05 -9.97
N GLN A 20 -3.58 -6.97 -9.33
CA GLN A 20 -2.59 -7.81 -9.99
C GLN A 20 -3.14 -9.22 -10.13
N ILE A 21 -3.23 -9.69 -11.38
CA ILE A 21 -3.70 -11.03 -11.72
C ILE A 21 -2.52 -11.87 -12.21
N MET A 22 -2.42 -13.11 -11.72
CA MET A 22 -1.44 -14.09 -12.17
C MET A 22 -2.14 -15.40 -12.47
N GLN A 23 -1.85 -15.98 -13.64
CA GLN A 23 -2.37 -17.28 -14.02
C GLN A 23 -1.22 -18.26 -14.24
N SER A 24 -1.30 -19.45 -13.65
CA SER A 24 -0.31 -20.50 -13.83
C SER A 24 -0.88 -21.88 -13.51
N LYS A 25 -0.56 -22.89 -14.32
CA LYS A 25 -0.89 -24.31 -14.11
C LYS A 25 -2.37 -24.57 -13.74
N GLY A 26 -3.30 -23.87 -14.39
CA GLY A 26 -4.74 -24.03 -14.13
C GLY A 26 -5.24 -23.29 -12.90
N PHE A 27 -4.45 -22.43 -12.27
CA PHE A 27 -4.89 -21.57 -11.18
C PHE A 27 -4.81 -20.10 -11.59
N THR A 28 -5.77 -19.30 -11.13
CA THR A 28 -5.79 -17.85 -11.32
C THR A 28 -5.82 -17.18 -9.95
N ALA A 29 -4.79 -16.40 -9.66
CA ALA A 29 -4.66 -15.58 -8.47
C ALA A 29 -4.95 -14.12 -8.80
N SER A 30 -5.63 -13.41 -7.90
CA SER A 30 -5.80 -11.96 -7.95
C SER A 30 -5.49 -11.35 -6.59
N TYR A 31 -4.84 -10.18 -6.59
CA TYR A 31 -4.61 -9.40 -5.39
C TYR A 31 -4.88 -7.91 -5.65
N VAL A 32 -5.76 -7.35 -4.83
CA VAL A 32 -6.21 -5.96 -4.95
C VAL A 32 -5.54 -5.09 -3.87
N GLN A 33 -4.94 -3.99 -4.29
CA GLN A 33 -4.40 -2.96 -3.43
C GLN A 33 -5.04 -1.62 -3.74
N VAL A 34 -5.04 -0.72 -2.76
CA VAL A 34 -5.56 0.63 -2.95
C VAL A 34 -4.46 1.65 -2.68
N ARG A 35 -4.51 2.77 -3.39
CA ARG A 35 -3.71 3.95 -3.10
C ARG A 35 -4.59 5.18 -3.07
N GLY A 36 -4.16 6.19 -2.33
CA GLY A 36 -4.84 7.47 -2.31
C GLY A 36 -4.10 8.46 -1.44
N SER A 37 -4.56 9.70 -1.46
CA SER A 37 -4.06 10.73 -0.55
C SER A 37 -4.35 10.39 0.91
N MET A 38 -3.63 11.05 1.84
CA MET A 38 -3.93 10.95 3.27
C MET A 38 -5.37 11.43 3.54
N PRO A 39 -6.20 10.64 4.24
CA PRO A 39 -7.65 10.84 4.35
C PRO A 39 -8.04 11.86 5.43
N PHE A 40 -7.49 13.07 5.35
CA PHE A 40 -7.93 14.19 6.18
C PHE A 40 -7.83 15.48 5.38
N LEU A 41 -8.40 16.57 5.90
CA LEU A 41 -8.44 17.83 5.20
C LEU A 41 -7.05 18.49 5.23
N TRP A 42 -6.37 18.45 4.09
CA TRP A 42 -5.14 19.20 3.87
C TRP A 42 -5.05 19.68 2.42
N GLU A 43 -4.33 20.76 2.26
CA GLU A 43 -4.13 21.42 0.98
C GLU A 43 -2.67 21.74 0.75
N GLN A 44 -2.30 21.77 -0.53
CA GLN A 44 -1.01 22.24 -0.97
C GLN A 44 -1.21 23.65 -1.51
N ILE A 45 -0.54 24.62 -0.88
CA ILE A 45 -0.64 26.01 -1.28
C ILE A 45 0.11 26.16 -2.59
N VAL A 46 -0.58 26.48 -3.69
CA VAL A 46 0.09 26.67 -4.98
C VAL A 46 0.67 28.08 -5.01
N ASP A 47 1.99 28.17 -4.88
CA ASP A 47 2.77 29.39 -5.03
C ASP A 47 3.90 29.19 -6.08
N LEU A 48 4.71 30.23 -6.32
CA LEU A 48 5.84 30.16 -7.24
C LEU A 48 7.07 29.45 -6.63
N THR A 49 6.94 28.80 -5.47
CA THR A 49 8.07 28.13 -4.82
C THR A 49 8.30 26.73 -5.39
N TYR A 50 9.56 26.30 -5.34
CA TYR A 50 9.97 24.99 -5.85
C TYR A 50 9.32 23.83 -5.07
N LYS A 51 9.09 23.98 -3.77
CA LYS A 51 8.38 23.01 -2.92
C LYS A 51 7.27 23.72 -2.15
N PRO A 52 6.04 23.71 -2.69
CA PRO A 52 4.93 24.42 -2.07
C PRO A 52 4.60 23.82 -0.70
N SER A 53 4.19 24.68 0.23
CA SER A 53 3.88 24.30 1.61
C SER A 53 2.54 23.54 1.70
N PHE A 54 2.39 22.80 2.80
CA PHE A 54 1.15 22.09 3.13
C PHE A 54 0.49 22.71 4.34
N ASP A 55 -0.82 22.94 4.24
CA ASP A 55 -1.66 23.38 5.33
C ASP A 55 -2.71 22.33 5.67
N ILE A 56 -2.85 22.08 6.98
CA ILE A 56 -3.84 21.15 7.51
C ILE A 56 -5.06 21.98 7.91
N VAL A 57 -6.15 21.78 7.18
CA VAL A 57 -7.39 22.51 7.34
C VAL A 57 -8.26 21.74 8.34
N ARG A 58 -8.94 22.45 9.26
CA ARG A 58 -9.89 21.84 10.21
C ARG A 58 -9.31 20.59 10.89
N GLN A 59 -8.19 20.79 11.60
CA GLN A 59 -7.41 19.71 12.20
C GLN A 59 -8.23 18.85 13.18
N GLU A 60 -9.21 19.45 13.83
CA GLU A 60 -10.18 18.85 14.74
C GLU A 60 -11.04 17.77 14.06
N ASP A 61 -11.31 17.89 12.76
CA ASP A 61 -12.16 16.95 12.04
C ASP A 61 -11.40 15.71 11.54
N ALA A 62 -10.07 15.76 11.52
CA ALA A 62 -9.22 14.71 10.96
C ALA A 62 -9.55 13.30 11.53
N PRO A 63 -9.74 13.09 12.85
CA PRO A 63 -10.12 11.78 13.38
C PRO A 63 -11.44 11.27 12.83
N SER A 64 -12.47 12.13 12.75
CA SER A 64 -13.80 11.74 12.27
C SER A 64 -13.80 11.38 10.77
N VAL A 65 -13.00 12.10 9.98
CA VAL A 65 -12.86 11.86 8.54
C VAL A 65 -12.08 10.58 8.28
N LEU A 66 -11.03 10.34 9.08
CA LEU A 66 -10.27 9.09 9.08
C LEU A 66 -11.15 7.90 9.42
N GLU A 67 -11.92 8.00 10.49
CA GLU A 67 -12.85 6.94 10.92
C GLU A 67 -13.84 6.58 9.80
N ARG A 68 -14.50 7.57 9.20
CA ARG A 68 -15.41 7.36 8.05
C ARG A 68 -14.68 6.67 6.89
N HIS A 69 -13.52 7.19 6.51
CA HIS A 69 -12.75 6.64 5.40
C HIS A 69 -12.36 5.17 5.62
N PHE A 70 -11.84 4.84 6.80
CA PHE A 70 -11.43 3.48 7.11
C PHE A 70 -12.61 2.54 7.29
N HIS A 71 -13.74 3.03 7.79
CA HIS A 71 -14.98 2.27 7.83
C HIS A 71 -15.45 1.85 6.42
N ASP A 72 -15.42 2.77 5.47
CA ASP A 72 -15.77 2.47 4.07
C ASP A 72 -14.80 1.47 3.42
N LEU A 73 -13.50 1.62 3.67
CA LEU A 73 -12.50 0.65 3.22
C LEU A 73 -12.75 -0.73 3.84
N GLN A 74 -13.06 -0.79 5.14
CA GLN A 74 -13.31 -2.06 5.81
C GLN A 74 -14.54 -2.77 5.26
N LYS A 75 -15.60 -2.01 4.99
CA LYS A 75 -16.83 -2.53 4.40
C LYS A 75 -16.59 -3.12 3.00
N LYS A 76 -15.66 -2.55 2.23
CA LYS A 76 -15.38 -2.99 0.85
C LYS A 76 -14.31 -4.10 0.77
N TYR A 77 -13.26 -4.02 1.57
CA TYR A 77 -12.06 -4.86 1.42
C TYR A 77 -11.72 -5.72 2.65
N GLY A 78 -12.43 -5.59 3.76
CA GLY A 78 -12.11 -6.26 5.02
C GLY A 78 -11.02 -5.52 5.81
N ALA A 79 -10.02 -6.22 6.34
CA ALA A 79 -8.96 -5.54 7.09
C ALA A 79 -8.18 -4.54 6.20
N VAL A 80 -7.60 -3.50 6.80
CA VAL A 80 -6.86 -2.46 6.09
C VAL A 80 -5.51 -2.22 6.76
N LEU A 81 -4.44 -2.39 5.98
CA LEU A 81 -3.11 -1.97 6.36
C LEU A 81 -2.77 -0.66 5.65
N ALA A 82 -2.66 0.44 6.41
CA ALA A 82 -2.24 1.74 5.93
C ALA A 82 -0.71 1.86 5.95
N VAL A 83 -0.11 2.03 4.78
CA VAL A 83 1.32 2.22 4.57
C VAL A 83 1.58 3.66 4.13
N ASP A 84 2.19 4.43 5.02
CA ASP A 84 2.57 5.82 4.81
C ASP A 84 4.04 5.92 4.34
N LEU A 85 4.24 6.34 3.09
CA LEU A 85 5.57 6.45 2.45
C LEU A 85 6.18 7.86 2.49
N VAL A 86 5.61 8.74 3.30
CA VAL A 86 5.97 10.17 3.37
C VAL A 86 7.28 10.39 4.13
N ASN A 87 7.97 11.49 3.84
CA ASN A 87 9.22 11.83 4.52
C ASN A 87 9.01 12.22 5.98
N THR A 88 9.98 11.88 6.84
CA THR A 88 9.92 12.25 8.26
C THR A 88 10.08 13.77 8.48
N GLY A 89 10.76 14.47 7.57
CA GLY A 89 11.12 15.88 7.72
C GLY A 89 10.23 16.86 6.95
N GLY A 90 10.27 18.13 7.37
CA GLY A 90 9.63 19.25 6.67
C GLY A 90 8.10 19.23 6.71
N GLY A 91 7.46 19.82 5.70
CA GLY A 91 6.00 19.88 5.62
C GLY A 91 5.32 18.50 5.51
N GLU A 92 6.00 17.55 4.87
CA GLU A 92 5.60 16.13 4.80
C GLU A 92 5.56 15.48 6.19
N GLY A 93 6.55 15.77 7.03
CA GLY A 93 6.61 15.31 8.42
C GLY A 93 5.41 15.76 9.25
N ARG A 94 4.96 17.01 9.09
CA ARG A 94 3.75 17.54 9.78
C ARG A 94 2.49 16.77 9.39
N LEU A 95 2.34 16.44 8.11
CA LEU A 95 1.20 15.65 7.62
C LEU A 95 1.24 14.23 8.17
N ARG A 96 2.43 13.61 8.20
CA ARG A 96 2.66 12.30 8.78
C ARG A 96 2.34 12.24 10.28
N GLU A 97 2.82 13.22 11.06
CA GLU A 97 2.50 13.32 12.48
C GLU A 97 1.00 13.46 12.72
N LYS A 98 0.34 14.31 11.92
CA LYS A 98 -1.11 14.46 12.01
C LYS A 98 -1.85 13.17 11.68
N TYR A 99 -1.44 12.46 10.64
CA TYR A 99 -2.03 11.19 10.27
C TYR A 99 -1.86 10.16 11.40
N ALA A 100 -0.63 9.96 11.86
CA ALA A 100 -0.31 8.99 12.92
C ALA A 100 -1.12 9.26 14.20
N LYS A 101 -1.23 10.52 14.62
CA LYS A 101 -2.01 10.90 15.81
C LYS A 101 -3.52 10.71 15.62
N SER A 102 -4.02 10.96 14.40
CA SER A 102 -5.46 10.94 14.14
C SER A 102 -5.99 9.54 13.84
N ILE A 103 -5.13 8.62 13.36
CA ILE A 103 -5.48 7.22 13.13
C ILE A 103 -5.36 6.36 14.41
N GLU A 104 -4.55 6.77 15.39
CA GLU A 104 -4.32 6.04 16.64
C GLU A 104 -5.62 5.53 17.33
N PRO A 105 -6.70 6.32 17.45
CA PRO A 105 -7.92 5.86 18.11
C PRO A 105 -8.68 4.75 17.37
N ILE A 106 -8.46 4.61 16.06
CA ILE A 106 -9.16 3.61 15.23
C ILE A 106 -8.29 2.37 14.95
N LEU A 107 -7.06 2.34 15.45
CA LEU A 107 -6.19 1.17 15.30
C LEU A 107 -6.79 -0.03 16.03
N SER A 108 -6.76 -1.18 15.37
CA SER A 108 -7.34 -2.43 15.85
C SER A 108 -6.63 -3.62 15.18
N GLU A 109 -7.10 -4.85 15.42
CA GLU A 109 -6.57 -6.00 14.69
C GLU A 109 -6.82 -5.93 13.17
N ASP A 110 -7.87 -5.21 12.76
CA ASP A 110 -8.27 -5.07 11.36
C ASP A 110 -7.82 -3.74 10.74
N ILE A 111 -7.35 -2.77 11.54
CA ILE A 111 -6.77 -1.52 11.03
C ILE A 111 -5.36 -1.35 11.60
N ARG A 112 -4.36 -1.49 10.72
CA ARG A 112 -2.95 -1.32 11.08
C ARG A 112 -2.34 -0.15 10.33
N TYR A 113 -1.45 0.57 11.00
CA TYR A 113 -0.69 1.68 10.43
C TYR A 113 0.82 1.39 10.46
N VAL A 114 1.49 1.61 9.33
CA VAL A 114 2.94 1.48 9.18
C VAL A 114 3.46 2.70 8.45
N HIS A 115 4.41 3.39 9.08
CA HIS A 115 5.14 4.48 8.46
C HIS A 115 6.51 3.99 7.97
N PHE A 116 6.85 4.32 6.73
CA PHE A 116 8.11 3.94 6.10
C PHE A 116 8.68 5.11 5.30
N ASP A 117 9.72 5.75 5.83
CA ASP A 117 10.40 6.87 5.17
C ASP A 117 11.15 6.37 3.92
N PHE A 118 10.47 6.42 2.77
CA PHE A 118 10.97 5.87 1.53
C PHE A 118 12.26 6.56 1.07
N HIS A 119 12.36 7.89 1.20
CA HIS A 119 13.55 8.62 0.74
C HIS A 119 14.76 8.28 1.60
N ARG A 120 14.59 8.22 2.92
CA ARG A 120 15.69 7.86 3.83
C ARG A 120 16.14 6.42 3.63
N VAL A 121 15.19 5.51 3.44
CA VAL A 121 15.49 4.08 3.37
C VAL A 121 15.99 3.67 1.98
N CYS A 122 15.27 4.00 0.92
CA CYS A 122 15.56 3.54 -0.44
C CYS A 122 16.43 4.52 -1.26
N GLY A 123 16.43 5.81 -0.92
CA GLY A 123 17.14 6.83 -1.69
C GLY A 123 16.77 6.77 -3.18
N HIS A 124 17.75 6.98 -4.06
CA HIS A 124 17.54 6.93 -5.52
C HIS A 124 17.77 5.54 -6.14
N ILE A 125 18.42 4.58 -5.44
CA ILE A 125 18.99 3.38 -6.07
C ILE A 125 18.78 2.09 -5.24
N HIS A 126 18.42 2.18 -3.95
CA HIS A 126 18.43 1.03 -3.03
C HIS A 126 17.04 0.43 -2.77
N PHE A 127 16.36 0.03 -3.84
CA PHE A 127 15.07 -0.66 -3.75
C PHE A 127 15.14 -1.97 -2.97
N GLU A 128 16.30 -2.64 -2.89
CA GLU A 128 16.49 -3.86 -2.08
C GLU A 128 16.08 -3.68 -0.60
N ARG A 129 16.08 -2.43 -0.11
CA ARG A 129 15.68 -2.09 1.27
C ARG A 129 14.16 -2.02 1.47
N LEU A 130 13.36 -2.12 0.41
CA LEU A 130 11.92 -2.36 0.53
C LEU A 130 11.61 -3.73 1.15
N SER A 131 12.58 -4.66 1.19
CA SER A 131 12.49 -5.87 2.00
C SER A 131 12.20 -5.57 3.48
N GLN A 132 12.68 -4.44 4.01
CA GLN A 132 12.40 -4.02 5.39
C GLN A 132 10.94 -3.62 5.60
N LEU A 133 10.29 -3.04 4.59
CA LEU A 133 8.85 -2.79 4.62
C LEU A 133 8.10 -4.12 4.56
N TYR A 134 8.50 -5.00 3.65
CA TYR A 134 7.90 -6.34 3.53
C TYR A 134 7.99 -7.11 4.86
N ASP A 135 9.14 -7.11 5.52
CA ASP A 135 9.31 -7.78 6.82
C ASP A 135 8.40 -7.24 7.91
N GLN A 136 8.02 -5.97 7.86
CA GLN A 136 7.08 -5.37 8.80
C GLN A 136 5.62 -5.75 8.52
N ILE A 137 5.27 -6.03 7.27
CA ILE A 137 3.88 -6.24 6.83
C ILE A 137 3.59 -7.69 6.45
N LYS A 138 4.61 -8.55 6.41
CA LYS A 138 4.47 -9.93 5.94
C LYS A 138 3.40 -10.68 6.70
N ASP A 139 3.35 -10.54 8.03
CA ASP A 139 2.37 -11.17 8.92
C ASP A 139 0.93 -10.82 8.52
N TYR A 140 0.68 -9.54 8.23
CA TYR A 140 -0.60 -9.06 7.73
C TYR A 140 -0.94 -9.69 6.37
N LEU A 141 0.02 -9.71 5.44
CA LEU A 141 -0.17 -10.33 4.13
C LEU A 141 -0.52 -11.82 4.27
N GLN A 142 0.18 -12.57 5.15
CA GLN A 142 -0.09 -14.00 5.38
C GLN A 142 -1.52 -14.23 5.90
N LYS A 143 -1.98 -13.36 6.81
CA LYS A 143 -3.31 -13.44 7.43
C LYS A 143 -4.42 -13.16 6.43
N HIS A 144 -4.28 -12.11 5.62
CA HIS A 144 -5.37 -11.61 4.78
C HIS A 144 -5.39 -12.14 3.34
N LYS A 145 -4.33 -12.87 2.95
CA LYS A 145 -4.24 -13.66 1.73
C LYS A 145 -4.59 -12.88 0.45
N TYR A 146 -4.77 -13.61 -0.64
CA TYR A 146 -5.13 -13.13 -1.96
C TYR A 146 -6.27 -14.01 -2.48
N PHE A 147 -6.94 -13.58 -3.54
CA PHE A 147 -7.98 -14.38 -4.17
C PHE A 147 -7.38 -15.47 -5.04
N LEU A 148 -7.83 -16.72 -4.91
CA LEU A 148 -7.34 -17.84 -5.70
C LEU A 148 -8.50 -18.73 -6.17
N ILE A 149 -8.52 -19.02 -7.47
CA ILE A 149 -9.44 -19.98 -8.09
C ILE A 149 -8.68 -21.03 -8.89
N ASN A 150 -9.25 -22.23 -9.02
CA ASN A 150 -8.77 -23.24 -9.96
C ASN A 150 -9.46 -23.13 -11.33
N ASP A 151 -9.07 -24.02 -12.24
CA ASP A 151 -9.54 -24.15 -13.62
C ASP A 151 -11.02 -24.55 -13.71
N LYS A 152 -11.53 -25.18 -12.64
CA LYS A 152 -12.95 -25.51 -12.47
C LYS A 152 -13.78 -24.34 -11.92
N GLY A 153 -13.15 -23.22 -11.59
CA GLY A 153 -13.80 -22.04 -11.01
C GLY A 153 -14.11 -22.16 -9.52
N GLU A 154 -13.55 -23.16 -8.83
CA GLU A 154 -13.71 -23.33 -7.39
C GLU A 154 -12.80 -22.33 -6.65
N LYS A 155 -13.40 -21.58 -5.70
CA LYS A 155 -12.67 -20.63 -4.84
C LYS A 155 -11.87 -21.40 -3.79
N ILE A 156 -10.55 -21.24 -3.82
CA ILE A 156 -9.60 -21.87 -2.89
C ILE A 156 -9.25 -20.90 -1.77
N GLU A 157 -8.97 -19.64 -2.11
CA GLU A 157 -8.64 -18.59 -1.15
C GLU A 157 -9.41 -17.31 -1.47
N GLU A 158 -9.64 -16.51 -0.43
CA GLU A 158 -10.31 -15.22 -0.51
C GLU A 158 -9.43 -14.16 0.12
N GLN A 159 -9.34 -13.01 -0.55
CA GLN A 159 -8.68 -11.84 0.02
C GLN A 159 -9.61 -11.20 1.06
N THR A 160 -9.15 -11.11 2.30
CA THR A 160 -9.92 -10.58 3.44
C THR A 160 -9.37 -9.27 4.00
N GLY A 161 -8.41 -8.68 3.29
CA GLY A 161 -7.84 -7.38 3.64
C GLY A 161 -7.06 -6.76 2.49
N THR A 162 -6.81 -5.46 2.56
CA THR A 162 -6.08 -4.70 1.54
C THR A 162 -4.99 -3.83 2.14
N VAL A 163 -3.92 -3.66 1.36
CA VAL A 163 -2.89 -2.68 1.65
C VAL A 163 -3.27 -1.37 0.98
N ARG A 164 -3.46 -0.34 1.80
CA ARG A 164 -3.60 1.04 1.38
C ARG A 164 -2.25 1.74 1.44
N THR A 165 -1.79 2.26 0.31
CA THR A 165 -0.56 3.09 0.26
C THR A 165 -0.88 4.56 0.05
N ASN A 166 -0.19 5.45 0.76
CA ASN A 166 -0.23 6.87 0.51
C ASN A 166 1.18 7.44 0.30
N CYS A 167 1.26 8.43 -0.57
CA CYS A 167 2.48 9.18 -0.83
C CYS A 167 2.11 10.58 -1.35
N ILE A 168 2.89 11.60 -0.98
CA ILE A 168 2.62 12.99 -1.39
C ILE A 168 3.25 13.30 -2.76
N ASP A 169 4.43 12.75 -3.05
CA ASP A 169 5.15 13.01 -4.29
C ASP A 169 5.54 11.70 -5.00
N CYS A 170 5.47 11.69 -6.33
CA CYS A 170 5.81 10.60 -7.26
C CYS A 170 4.99 9.29 -7.19
N LEU A 171 4.19 9.12 -8.26
CA LEU A 171 3.53 7.87 -8.68
C LEU A 171 4.49 6.67 -8.63
N ASP A 172 5.77 6.89 -8.93
CA ASP A 172 6.81 5.86 -8.99
C ASP A 172 7.04 5.16 -7.65
N ARG A 173 7.01 5.90 -6.52
CA ARG A 173 7.19 5.29 -5.18
C ARG A 173 6.04 4.35 -4.85
N THR A 174 4.81 4.81 -5.10
CA THR A 174 3.62 3.97 -4.88
C THR A 174 3.56 2.79 -5.85
N ASN A 175 3.90 3.00 -7.12
CA ASN A 175 3.89 1.95 -8.13
C ASN A 175 4.89 0.84 -7.79
N VAL A 176 6.13 1.21 -7.45
CA VAL A 176 7.18 0.24 -7.08
C VAL A 176 6.77 -0.53 -5.84
N THR A 177 6.27 0.13 -4.80
CA THR A 177 5.80 -0.54 -3.58
C THR A 177 4.62 -1.48 -3.86
N GLN A 178 3.62 -1.04 -4.64
CA GLN A 178 2.46 -1.88 -4.99
C GLN A 178 2.87 -3.12 -5.79
N VAL A 179 3.67 -2.94 -6.85
CA VAL A 179 4.12 -4.06 -7.68
C VAL A 179 4.96 -5.05 -6.87
N LEU A 180 5.89 -4.56 -6.04
CA LEU A 180 6.74 -5.46 -5.26
C LEU A 180 5.93 -6.19 -4.20
N THR A 181 5.09 -5.50 -3.42
CA THR A 181 4.27 -6.17 -2.40
C THR A 181 3.32 -7.21 -3.01
N SER A 182 2.72 -6.90 -4.16
CA SER A 182 1.85 -7.83 -4.90
C SER A 182 2.61 -9.03 -5.45
N ILE A 183 3.77 -8.84 -6.08
CA ILE A 183 4.61 -9.93 -6.57
C ILE A 183 5.05 -10.84 -5.41
N TYR A 184 5.53 -10.26 -4.31
CA TYR A 184 5.94 -11.05 -3.15
C TYR A 184 4.79 -11.87 -2.60
N HIS A 185 3.63 -11.23 -2.42
CA HIS A 185 2.46 -11.89 -1.86
C HIS A 185 1.99 -13.04 -2.75
N ILE A 186 1.75 -12.78 -4.04
CA ILE A 186 1.29 -13.83 -4.95
C ILE A 186 2.38 -14.91 -5.13
N HIS A 187 3.65 -14.54 -5.36
CA HIS A 187 4.71 -15.52 -5.65
C HIS A 187 5.12 -16.36 -4.44
N SER A 188 5.24 -15.78 -3.24
CA SER A 188 5.67 -16.52 -2.06
C SER A 188 4.69 -17.65 -1.72
N TYR A 189 3.38 -17.42 -1.90
CA TYR A 189 2.36 -18.42 -1.60
C TYR A 189 2.06 -19.36 -2.75
N PHE A 190 2.09 -18.88 -4.00
CA PHE A 190 1.87 -19.74 -5.15
C PHE A 190 2.97 -20.80 -5.31
N ASN A 191 4.22 -20.44 -4.98
CA ASN A 191 5.31 -21.43 -4.93
C ASN A 191 5.10 -22.45 -3.81
N ILE A 192 4.67 -22.04 -2.61
CA ILE A 192 4.40 -22.98 -1.50
C ILE A 192 3.27 -23.93 -1.88
N TYR A 193 2.21 -23.44 -2.52
CA TYR A 193 1.07 -24.26 -2.99
C TYR A 193 1.46 -25.20 -4.15
N CYS A 194 2.34 -24.76 -5.06
CA CYS A 194 2.86 -25.63 -6.12
C CYS A 194 3.82 -26.69 -5.58
N LEU A 195 4.69 -26.33 -4.62
CA LEU A 195 5.64 -27.25 -3.98
C LEU A 195 4.93 -28.32 -3.14
N SER A 196 3.86 -27.97 -2.42
CA SER A 196 3.05 -28.94 -1.67
C SER A 196 2.28 -29.91 -2.57
N ASN A 197 2.02 -29.53 -3.83
CA ASN A 197 1.34 -30.36 -4.84
C ASN A 197 2.32 -31.02 -5.84
N ASN A 198 3.62 -31.08 -5.56
CA ASN A 198 4.65 -31.67 -6.44
C ASN A 198 4.69 -31.09 -7.87
N LEU A 199 4.26 -29.84 -8.04
CA LEU A 199 4.32 -29.12 -9.31
C LEU A 199 5.67 -28.39 -9.39
N SER A 200 6.63 -28.93 -10.15
CA SER A 200 7.97 -28.35 -10.30
C SER A 200 7.93 -26.89 -10.77
N MET A 201 8.48 -25.98 -9.96
CA MET A 201 8.86 -24.63 -10.39
C MET A 201 10.27 -24.36 -9.87
N GLN A 202 11.23 -24.20 -10.79
CA GLN A 202 12.58 -23.77 -10.46
C GLN A 202 12.65 -22.25 -10.51
N TYR A 203 12.44 -21.52 -9.41
CA TYR A 203 12.95 -20.15 -9.30
C TYR A 203 13.34 -19.79 -7.87
N HIS A 204 14.61 -19.42 -7.72
CA HIS A 204 15.20 -18.89 -6.49
C HIS A 204 15.06 -17.36 -6.53
N LEU A 205 14.20 -16.78 -5.68
CA LEU A 205 14.12 -15.32 -5.52
C LEU A 205 15.35 -14.84 -4.74
N SER A 206 16.45 -14.55 -5.45
CA SER A 206 17.61 -13.84 -4.90
C SER A 206 17.42 -12.32 -5.04
N SER A 207 18.21 -11.51 -4.31
CA SER A 207 18.19 -10.04 -4.45
C SER A 207 18.42 -9.58 -5.91
N SER A 208 18.97 -10.44 -6.76
CA SER A 208 19.13 -10.24 -8.21
C SER A 208 17.80 -10.08 -8.95
N TYR A 209 16.75 -10.82 -8.59
CA TYR A 209 15.41 -10.67 -9.18
C TYR A 209 14.79 -9.31 -8.81
N TYR A 210 15.01 -8.85 -7.57
CA TYR A 210 14.63 -7.51 -7.10
C TYR A 210 15.25 -6.41 -7.95
N ARG A 211 16.56 -6.51 -8.23
CA ARG A 211 17.25 -5.58 -9.11
C ARG A 211 16.69 -5.59 -10.52
N LYS A 212 16.26 -6.75 -11.02
CA LYS A 212 15.76 -6.90 -12.39
C LYS A 212 14.37 -6.30 -12.56
N VAL A 213 13.45 -6.56 -11.63
CA VAL A 213 12.09 -5.98 -11.61
C VAL A 213 12.15 -4.46 -11.36
N CYS A 214 12.96 -4.00 -10.40
CA CYS A 214 13.11 -2.56 -10.15
C CYS A 214 13.72 -1.82 -11.36
N ARG A 215 14.65 -2.43 -12.11
CA ARG A 215 15.21 -1.84 -13.34
C ARG A 215 14.23 -1.75 -14.50
N GLN A 216 13.19 -2.60 -14.53
CA GLN A 216 12.16 -2.57 -15.57
C GLN A 216 11.00 -1.62 -15.26
N ILE A 217 10.82 -1.23 -13.98
CA ILE A 217 9.78 -0.29 -13.56
C ILE A 217 10.28 1.17 -13.61
N VAL A 218 11.61 1.38 -13.52
CA VAL A 218 12.24 2.71 -13.45
C VAL A 218 12.77 3.21 -14.81
N ASN A 219 12.74 2.39 -15.86
CA ASN A 219 13.04 2.78 -17.24
C ASN A 219 11.78 2.66 -18.10
#